data_AF-A0A0E9W8V3-F1
#
_entry.id   AF-A0A0E9W8V3-F1
#
_cell.length_a   1.000
_cell.length_b   1.000
_cell.length_c   1.000
_cell.angle_alpha   90.00
_cell.angle_beta   90.00
_cell.angle_gamma   90.00
#
_symmetry.space_group_name_H-M   'P 1'
#
loop_
_entity.id
_entity.type
_entity.pdbx_description
1 polymer ?
#
loop_
_entity_poly.entity_id
_entity_poly.type
_entity_poly.pdbx_seq_one_letter_code
_entity_poly.pdbx_strand_id
1 'polypeptide(L)'
;MRIPSFHRILLNFTQKMGVQLNPFIQDDINTYYLINGTLMKTYKVKNNPDALNYPLKEWERGKSASELFSIALWKVSFFMEKTIA
;
A
#
# COMPACT_ATOMS: atom_id res chain seq x y z
N MET A 1 3.65 7.13 12.88
CA MET A 1 2.62 6.19 13.40
C MET A 1 1.25 6.79 13.12
N ARG A 2 0.22 5.98 12.85
CA ARG A 2 -1.08 6.46 12.29
C ARG A 2 -2.28 5.79 12.96
N ILE A 3 -3.42 6.48 12.96
CA ILE A 3 -4.73 5.93 13.33
C ILE A 3 -5.59 5.85 12.05
N PRO A 4 -5.95 4.65 11.56
CA PRO A 4 -6.85 4.52 10.43
C PRO A 4 -8.24 5.12 10.70
N SER A 5 -8.85 5.71 9.67
CA SER A 5 -10.17 6.36 9.77
C SER A 5 -11.30 5.40 10.15
N PHE A 6 -11.15 4.10 9.87
CA PHE A 6 -12.14 3.09 10.23
C PHE A 6 -12.04 2.61 11.68
N HIS A 7 -11.02 3.02 12.46
CA HIS A 7 -10.91 2.73 13.89
C HIS A 7 -11.82 3.64 14.73
N ARG A 8 -13.14 3.55 14.51
CA ARG A 8 -14.16 4.45 15.09
C ARG A 8 -14.17 4.49 16.62
N ILE A 9 -13.93 3.36 17.27
CA ILE A 9 -13.91 3.28 18.75
C ILE A 9 -12.81 4.18 19.30
N LEU A 10 -11.59 4.04 18.78
CA LEU A 10 -10.44 4.83 19.20
C LEU A 10 -10.65 6.32 18.92
N LEU A 11 -11.14 6.66 17.71
CA LEU A 11 -11.41 8.05 17.31
C LEU A 11 -12.47 8.72 18.21
N ASN A 12 -13.48 7.97 18.65
CA ASN A 12 -14.47 8.46 19.61
C ASN A 12 -13.85 8.77 20.97
N PHE A 13 -12.91 7.95 21.45
CA PHE A 13 -12.21 8.22 22.71
C PHE A 13 -11.30 9.44 22.60
N THR A 14 -10.54 9.58 21.51
CA THR A 14 -9.68 10.75 21.31
C THR A 14 -10.48 12.05 21.29
N GLN A 15 -11.67 12.03 20.67
CA GLN A 15 -12.60 13.16 20.69
C GLN A 15 -13.10 13.47 22.11
N LYS A 16 -13.57 12.46 22.85
CA LYS A 16 -14.05 12.63 24.23
C LYS A 16 -12.98 13.18 25.18
N MET A 17 -11.72 12.82 24.95
CA MET A 17 -10.59 13.27 25.77
C MET A 17 -10.00 14.62 25.31
N GLY A 18 -10.53 15.23 24.22
CA GLY A 18 -10.02 16.49 23.70
C GLY A 18 -8.62 16.41 23.06
N VAL A 19 -8.20 15.22 22.63
CA VAL A 19 -6.89 15.02 22.02
C VAL A 19 -6.91 15.47 20.56
N GLN A 20 -5.97 16.34 20.19
CA GLN A 20 -5.82 16.79 18.81
C GLN A 20 -5.16 15.71 17.94
N LEU A 21 -5.70 15.53 16.73
CA LEU A 21 -5.17 14.62 15.72
C LEU A 21 -4.63 15.42 14.54
N ASN A 22 -3.55 14.91 13.94
CA ASN A 22 -2.96 15.47 12.72
C ASN A 22 -3.08 14.47 11.57
N PRO A 23 -3.27 14.94 10.32
CA PRO A 23 -3.22 14.09 9.15
C PRO A 23 -1.88 13.35 9.05
N PHE A 24 -1.93 12.07 8.71
CA PHE A 24 -0.75 11.25 8.45
C PHE A 24 -0.61 11.02 6.95
N ILE A 25 0.50 11.48 6.36
CA ILE A 25 0.82 11.26 4.95
C ILE A 25 1.39 9.85 4.80
N GLN A 26 0.60 8.94 4.21
CA GLN A 26 1.03 7.54 4.03
C GLN A 26 2.01 7.37 2.87
N ASP A 27 1.87 8.19 1.83
CA ASP A 27 2.60 8.05 0.57
C ASP A 27 2.85 9.45 0.00
N ASP A 28 4.10 9.73 -0.35
CA ASP A 28 4.54 10.99 -0.93
C ASP A 28 5.42 10.69 -2.15
N ILE A 29 5.02 11.23 -3.30
CA ILE A 29 5.68 11.06 -4.59
C ILE A 29 7.13 11.57 -4.63
N ASN A 30 7.49 12.47 -3.71
CA ASN A 30 8.82 13.08 -3.61
C ASN A 30 9.77 12.28 -2.72
N THR A 31 9.30 11.21 -2.08
CA THR A 31 10.15 10.30 -1.30
C THR A 31 11.02 9.42 -2.20
N TYR A 32 11.79 8.51 -1.59
CA TYR A 32 12.80 7.72 -2.28
C TYR A 32 12.67 6.23 -1.96
N TYR A 33 12.99 5.41 -2.96
CA TYR A 33 13.32 4.00 -2.84
C TYR A 33 14.83 3.83 -2.94
N LEU A 34 15.44 3.08 -2.02
CA LEU A 34 16.83 2.64 -2.11
C LEU A 34 16.86 1.11 -2.20
N ILE A 35 16.92 0.58 -3.41
CA ILE A 35 16.82 -0.86 -3.71
C ILE A 35 17.98 -1.26 -4.61
N ASN A 36 18.66 -2.37 -4.28
CA ASN A 36 19.81 -2.89 -5.05
C ASN A 36 20.89 -1.82 -5.34
N GLY A 37 21.18 -0.97 -4.34
CA GLY A 37 22.16 0.12 -4.47
C GLY A 37 21.70 1.31 -5.31
N THR A 38 20.47 1.29 -5.83
CA THR A 38 19.92 2.36 -6.67
C THR A 38 18.91 3.21 -5.91
N LEU A 39 19.13 4.52 -5.88
CA LEU A 39 18.23 5.50 -5.28
C LEU A 39 17.28 6.08 -6.35
N MET A 40 15.97 5.89 -6.18
CA MET A 40 14.95 6.36 -7.11
C MET A 40 13.86 7.15 -6.40
N LYS A 41 13.31 8.16 -7.08
CA LYS A 41 12.14 8.89 -6.58
C LYS A 41 10.87 8.06 -6.69
N THR A 42 9.98 8.17 -5.71
CA THR A 42 8.72 7.42 -5.66
C THR A 42 7.85 7.64 -6.89
N TYR A 43 7.77 8.87 -7.43
CA TYR A 43 7.04 9.13 -8.68
C TYR A 43 7.59 8.35 -9.88
N LYS A 44 8.92 8.15 -9.97
CA LYS A 44 9.52 7.40 -11.08
C LYS A 44 9.11 5.93 -11.01
N VAL A 45 9.15 5.37 -9.81
CA VAL A 45 8.77 3.97 -9.55
C VAL A 45 7.27 3.75 -9.75
N LYS A 46 6.43 4.71 -9.35
CA LYS A 46 4.98 4.65 -9.61
C LYS A 46 4.63 4.68 -11.10
N ASN A 47 5.35 5.50 -11.88
CA ASN A 47 5.16 5.56 -13.32
C ASN A 47 5.72 4.33 -14.04
N ASN A 48 6.81 3.74 -13.53
CA ASN A 48 7.42 2.54 -14.07
C ASN A 48 7.94 1.62 -12.94
N PRO A 49 7.14 0.66 -12.47
CA PRO A 49 7.53 -0.26 -11.41
C PRO A 49 8.76 -1.11 -11.73
N ASP A 50 8.99 -1.41 -13.02
CA ASP A 50 10.12 -2.21 -13.49
C ASP A 50 11.47 -1.51 -13.25
N ALA A 51 11.47 -0.21 -12.97
CA ALA A 51 12.67 0.54 -12.62
C ALA A 51 13.38 -0.03 -11.38
N LEU A 52 12.67 -0.73 -10.49
CA LEU A 52 13.27 -1.40 -9.33
C LEU A 52 14.07 -2.67 -9.69
N ASN A 53 13.97 -3.14 -10.94
CA ASN A 53 14.72 -4.27 -11.49
C ASN A 53 14.62 -5.56 -10.66
N TYR A 54 13.41 -5.89 -10.19
CA TYR A 54 13.15 -7.19 -9.57
C TYR A 54 13.12 -8.30 -10.62
N PRO A 55 13.62 -9.52 -10.30
CA PRO A 55 13.49 -10.67 -11.17
C PRO A 55 12.03 -11.18 -11.15
N LEU A 56 11.25 -10.74 -12.13
CA LEU A 56 9.82 -11.05 -12.27
C LEU A 56 9.56 -11.91 -13.52
N LYS A 57 8.45 -12.65 -13.50
CA LYS A 57 7.94 -13.33 -14.70
C LYS A 57 7.39 -12.30 -15.68
N GLU A 58 7.34 -12.64 -16.97
CA GLU A 58 6.84 -11.72 -18.01
C GLU A 58 5.42 -11.19 -17.72
N TRP A 59 4.54 -12.03 -17.18
CA TRP A 59 3.19 -11.59 -16.83
C TRP A 59 3.13 -10.69 -15.57
N GLU A 60 4.19 -10.63 -14.76
CA GLU A 60 4.27 -9.79 -13.55
C GLU A 60 4.87 -8.40 -13.85
N ARG A 61 5.57 -8.24 -14.98
CA ARG A 61 6.20 -6.97 -15.37
C ARG A 61 5.20 -5.83 -15.53
N GLY A 62 5.67 -4.61 -15.25
CA GLY A 62 4.90 -3.38 -15.28
C GLY A 62 3.92 -3.20 -14.13
N LYS A 63 3.76 -4.20 -13.25
CA LYS A 63 2.82 -4.14 -12.11
C LYS A 63 3.52 -3.61 -10.87
N SER A 64 2.81 -2.74 -10.15
CA SER A 64 3.19 -2.32 -8.81
C SER A 64 3.13 -3.49 -7.82
N ALA A 65 3.86 -3.35 -6.70
CA ALA A 65 3.83 -4.33 -5.63
C ALA A 65 2.41 -4.57 -5.07
N SER A 66 1.58 -3.52 -5.01
CA SER A 66 0.17 -3.60 -4.59
C SER A 66 -0.70 -4.42 -5.56
N GLU A 67 -0.46 -4.29 -6.87
CA GLU A 67 -1.18 -5.09 -7.86
C GLU A 67 -0.78 -6.57 -7.78
N LEU A 68 0.52 -6.86 -7.67
CA LEU A 68 1.01 -8.22 -7.48
C LEU A 68 0.45 -8.86 -6.21
N PHE A 69 0.41 -8.11 -5.10
CA PHE A 69 -0.21 -8.55 -3.86
C PHE A 69 -1.70 -8.87 -4.03
N SER A 70 -2.43 -8.00 -4.74
CA SER A 70 -3.87 -8.18 -4.99
C SER A 70 -4.14 -9.42 -5.86
N ILE A 71 -3.31 -9.66 -6.87
CA ILE A 71 -3.37 -10.86 -7.72
C ILE A 71 -3.12 -12.12 -6.88
N ALA A 72 -2.14 -12.09 -5.97
CA ALA A 72 -1.83 -13.23 -5.11
C ALA A 72 -3.01 -13.59 -4.19
N LEU A 73 -3.78 -12.61 -3.73
CA LEU A 73 -4.95 -12.82 -2.87
C LEU A 73 -6.20 -13.28 -3.61
N TRP A 74 -6.24 -13.22 -4.94
CA TRP A 74 -7.44 -13.48 -5.74
C TRP A 74 -8.08 -14.84 -5.42
N LYS A 75 -7.27 -15.89 -5.18
CA LYS A 75 -7.78 -17.22 -4.81
C LYS A 75 -8.57 -17.21 -3.50
N VAL A 76 -8.10 -16.48 -2.49
CA VAL A 76 -8.75 -16.38 -1.18
C VAL A 76 -10.04 -15.57 -1.30
N SER A 77 -9.99 -14.44 -2.02
CA SER A 77 -11.17 -13.62 -2.29
C SER A 77 -12.27 -14.42 -3.01
N PHE A 78 -11.90 -15.14 -4.07
CA PHE A 78 -12.82 -16.00 -4.81
C PHE A 78 -13.45 -17.10 -3.94
N PHE A 79 -12.67 -17.71 -3.05
CA PHE A 79 -13.18 -18.71 -2.12
C PHE A 79 -14.15 -18.13 -1.10
N MET A 80 -13.84 -16.95 -0.52
CA MET A 80 -14.72 -16.29 0.44
C MET A 80 -16.06 -15.87 -0.19
N GLU A 81 -16.05 -15.35 -1.42
CA GLU A 81 -17.29 -15.00 -2.14
C GLU A 81 -18.22 -16.21 -2.35
N LYS A 82 -17.65 -17.38 -2.66
CA LYS A 82 -18.43 -18.62 -2.84
C LYS A 82 -18.93 -19.27 -1.55
N THR A 83 -18.36 -18.94 -0.40
CA THR A 83 -18.70 -19.58 0.88
C THR A 83 -19.74 -18.75 1.67
N ILE A 84 -19.87 -17.45 1.34
CA ILE A 84 -20.78 -16.51 2.01
C ILE A 84 -22.07 -16.30 1.20
N ALA A 85 -22.11 -16.75 -0.07
CA ALA A 85 -23.31 -16.82 -0.91
C ALA A 85 -23.99 -18.18 -0.81
#